data_AF-A0A6L2PWT4-F1
#
_entry.id   AF-A0A6L2PWT4-F1
#
_cell.length_a   1.000
_cell.length_b   1.000
_cell.length_c   1.000
_cell.angle_alpha   90.00
_cell.angle_beta   90.00
_cell.angle_gamma   90.00
#
_symmetry.space_group_name_H-M   'P 1'
#
loop_
_entity.id
_entity.type
_entity.pdbx_description
1 polymer ?
#
loop_
_entity_poly.entity_id
_entity_poly.type
_entity_poly.pdbx_seq_one_letter_code
_entity_poly.pdbx_strand_id
1 'polypeptide(L)'
;MGDCFCYIYGTVIVIWFAALTLSLYGGLVAIFNHGIHLRGIALLCNTVLCTSVLFVISDAGQRVCQEMGTNFCGALYALRLGANKEVKQELNFFRYDVAMNPPVISLGGYATVNRNFLLSNARELFDKYDANADGRISLFELRNLITSENYAQDLPDGAVHRILKRADTDQNGYLDYPEFKQMIESPDWQITIQEAVRHYIQYTVPRRPVISVDTVDTGDGASGDLVYEDQYSFWPPPLGMLIISIAEIATFLTDLCNADTMMADGPVATKLLFTPYKRYEAWRFVTYMFVHVGVIHLVVNLLVQLLLGIPLEMVHHWWRVLIVYIAGVVAGSLATSVTDPYTRLAGASGGVYAVLLAHIATIVMNWSEMKWAAYQLLILLVLIIADVGTAIHDRYFTDREQSIGYTSHIAGALAGLLVGINVLRNLRVKSWEKKVWWISISVYILLMLGAIAWNIFYDDYFPKP
;
A
#
# COMPACT_ATOMS: atom_id res chain seq x y z
N MET A 1 1.48 -12.08 1.27
CA MET A 1 1.78 -11.60 2.64
C MET A 1 3.13 -10.90 2.84
N GLY A 2 4.31 -11.51 2.60
CA GLY A 2 5.62 -10.91 2.95
C GLY A 2 5.88 -9.53 2.33
N ASP A 3 5.57 -9.38 1.04
CA ASP A 3 5.77 -8.13 0.32
C ASP A 3 4.85 -7.01 0.83
N CYS A 4 3.56 -7.30 1.09
CA CYS A 4 2.58 -6.32 1.57
C CYS A 4 2.97 -5.73 2.93
N PHE A 5 3.37 -6.58 3.89
CA PHE A 5 3.87 -6.10 5.18
C PHE A 5 5.16 -5.27 4.99
N CYS A 6 6.06 -5.69 4.11
CA CYS A 6 7.29 -4.95 3.82
C CYS A 6 7.00 -3.52 3.31
N TYR A 7 6.04 -3.36 2.38
CA TYR A 7 5.63 -2.05 1.90
C TYR A 7 4.90 -1.22 2.96
N ILE A 8 4.04 -1.83 3.79
CA ILE A 8 3.38 -1.13 4.91
C ILE A 8 4.42 -0.61 5.91
N TYR A 9 5.38 -1.44 6.32
CA TYR A 9 6.45 -1.01 7.21
C TYR A 9 7.34 0.05 6.54
N GLY A 10 7.62 -0.08 5.24
CA GLY A 10 8.32 0.93 4.45
C GLY A 10 7.60 2.28 4.43
N THR A 11 6.30 2.29 4.14
CA THR A 11 5.48 3.52 4.17
C THR A 11 5.41 4.12 5.58
N VAL A 12 5.24 3.28 6.61
CA VAL A 12 5.26 3.73 8.02
C VAL A 12 6.60 4.37 8.37
N ILE A 13 7.73 3.77 7.97
CA ILE A 13 9.07 4.35 8.19
C ILE A 13 9.20 5.71 7.49
N VAL A 14 8.75 5.82 6.24
CA VAL A 14 8.80 7.09 5.48
C VAL A 14 7.95 8.18 6.17
N ILE A 15 6.75 7.83 6.66
CA ILE A 15 5.88 8.75 7.39
C ILE A 15 6.53 9.21 8.69
N TRP A 16 7.05 8.27 9.50
CA TRP A 16 7.73 8.61 10.76
C TRP A 16 9.00 9.43 10.53
N PHE A 17 9.73 9.18 9.43
CA PHE A 17 10.89 9.97 9.04
C PHE A 17 10.50 11.39 8.61
N ALA A 18 9.41 11.55 7.86
CA ALA A 18 8.88 12.86 7.49
C ALA A 18 8.40 13.62 8.75
N ALA A 19 7.68 12.96 9.65
CA ALA A 19 7.22 13.51 10.92
C ALA A 19 8.41 13.93 11.82
N LEU A 20 9.47 13.11 11.87
CA LEU A 20 10.72 13.43 12.56
C LEU A 20 11.35 14.70 11.98
N THR A 21 11.49 14.75 10.65
CA THR A 21 12.11 15.88 9.94
C THR A 21 11.34 17.18 10.20
N LEU A 22 10.02 17.15 10.08
CA LEU A 22 9.15 18.30 10.31
C LEU A 22 9.16 18.73 11.78
N SER A 23 9.13 17.79 12.72
CA SER A 23 9.13 18.09 14.16
C SER A 23 10.48 18.65 14.62
N LEU A 24 11.58 18.12 14.10
CA LEU A 24 12.92 18.62 14.38
C LEU A 24 13.11 20.02 13.80
N TYR A 25 12.76 20.22 12.53
CA TYR A 25 12.86 21.52 11.87
C TYR A 25 11.97 22.56 12.57
N GLY A 26 10.69 22.23 12.78
CA GLY A 26 9.74 23.11 13.47
C GLY A 26 10.15 23.43 14.90
N GLY A 27 10.66 22.44 15.65
CA GLY A 27 11.15 22.63 17.01
C GLY A 27 12.37 23.55 17.07
N LEU A 28 13.36 23.34 16.18
CA LEU A 28 14.56 24.16 16.11
C LEU A 28 14.24 25.61 15.69
N VAL A 29 13.43 25.79 14.65
CA VAL A 29 13.02 27.12 14.17
C VAL A 29 12.22 27.88 15.23
N ALA A 30 11.29 27.19 15.91
CA ALA A 30 10.52 27.79 16.99
C ALA A 30 11.46 28.29 18.10
N ILE A 31 12.37 27.44 18.58
CA ILE A 31 13.28 27.78 19.68
C ILE A 31 14.25 28.90 19.27
N PHE A 32 14.74 28.88 18.03
CA PHE A 32 15.66 29.90 17.53
C PHE A 32 15.00 31.28 17.41
N ASN A 33 13.76 31.34 16.89
CA ASN A 33 13.08 32.61 16.63
C ASN A 33 12.35 33.18 17.85
N HIS A 34 11.90 32.32 18.77
CA HIS A 34 11.01 32.72 19.86
C HIS A 34 11.48 32.25 21.25
N GLY A 35 12.71 31.73 21.37
CA GLY A 35 13.26 31.23 22.63
C GLY A 35 12.58 29.93 23.11
N ILE A 36 12.80 29.53 24.35
CA ILE A 36 12.23 28.29 24.90
C ILE A 36 10.77 28.52 25.30
N HIS A 37 9.84 27.87 24.62
CA HIS A 37 8.40 27.93 24.91
C HIS A 37 7.75 26.56 24.68
N LEU A 38 6.56 26.36 25.28
CA LEU A 38 5.92 25.04 25.39
C LEU A 38 5.73 24.32 24.04
N ARG A 39 5.42 25.04 22.96
CA ARG A 39 5.29 24.47 21.61
C ARG A 39 6.61 23.94 21.05
N GLY A 40 7.71 24.69 21.21
CA GLY A 40 9.05 24.25 20.80
C GLY A 40 9.51 23.03 21.59
N ILE A 41 9.24 22.99 22.90
CA ILE A 41 9.53 21.82 23.75
C ILE A 41 8.71 20.61 23.30
N ALA A 42 7.41 20.78 23.04
CA ALA A 42 6.54 19.69 22.58
C ALA A 42 7.02 19.09 21.25
N LEU A 43 7.48 19.92 20.30
CA LEU A 43 8.04 19.46 19.02
C LEU A 43 9.37 18.69 19.19
N LEU A 44 10.22 19.10 20.13
CA LEU A 44 11.42 18.34 20.49
C LEU A 44 11.08 17.02 21.18
N CYS A 45 10.09 16.99 22.08
CA CYS A 45 9.60 15.73 22.66
C CYS A 45 9.04 14.79 21.59
N ASN A 46 8.31 15.31 20.62
CA ASN A 46 7.81 14.54 19.48
C ASN A 46 8.97 14.00 18.62
N THR A 47 10.03 14.79 18.44
CA THR A 47 11.25 14.36 17.74
C THR A 47 11.90 13.16 18.42
N VAL A 48 12.03 13.19 19.76
CA VAL A 48 12.55 12.06 20.55
C VAL A 48 11.66 10.83 20.37
N LEU A 49 10.33 11.00 20.47
CA LEU A 49 9.37 9.92 20.29
C LEU A 49 9.48 9.28 18.90
N CYS A 50 9.47 10.07 17.82
CA CYS A 50 9.62 9.59 16.46
C CYS A 50 10.95 8.83 16.28
N THR A 51 12.04 9.34 16.86
CA THR A 51 13.35 8.69 16.82
C THR A 51 13.33 7.33 17.52
N SER A 52 12.75 7.25 18.72
CA SER A 52 12.63 5.99 19.47
C SER A 52 11.79 4.96 18.74
N VAL A 53 10.68 5.38 18.13
CA VAL A 53 9.81 4.49 17.34
C VAL A 53 10.54 3.97 16.11
N LEU A 54 11.23 4.84 15.37
CA LEU A 54 12.04 4.43 14.21
C LEU A 54 13.16 3.46 14.60
N PHE A 55 13.82 3.69 15.74
CA PHE A 55 14.84 2.78 16.27
C PHE A 55 14.26 1.40 16.58
N VAL A 56 13.13 1.33 17.29
CA VAL A 56 12.49 0.06 17.66
C VAL A 56 12.04 -0.72 16.42
N ILE A 57 11.45 -0.04 15.43
CA ILE A 57 11.03 -0.67 14.17
C ILE A 57 12.24 -1.22 13.42
N SER A 58 13.33 -0.46 13.37
CA SER A 58 14.56 -0.87 12.67
C SER A 58 15.26 -2.05 13.36
N ASP A 59 15.36 -2.02 14.70
CA ASP A 59 15.94 -3.12 15.50
C ASP A 59 15.10 -4.40 15.40
N ALA A 60 13.77 -4.29 15.50
CA ALA A 60 12.87 -5.41 15.31
C ALA A 60 12.97 -5.99 13.90
N GLY A 61 13.02 -5.14 12.87
CA GLY A 61 13.24 -5.55 11.49
C GLY A 61 14.54 -6.33 11.32
N GLN A 62 15.64 -5.85 11.91
CA GLN A 62 16.94 -6.51 11.87
C GLN A 62 16.92 -7.88 12.57
N ARG A 63 16.28 -7.99 13.74
CA ARG A 63 16.15 -9.28 14.46
C ARG A 63 15.36 -10.31 13.66
N VAL A 64 14.22 -9.91 13.07
CA VAL A 64 13.41 -10.80 12.23
C VAL A 64 14.21 -11.27 11.00
N CYS A 65 15.02 -10.38 10.42
CA CYS A 65 15.94 -10.68 9.33
C CYS A 65 16.90 -11.84 9.70
N GLN A 66 17.48 -11.76 10.90
CA GLN A 66 18.42 -12.76 11.42
C GLN A 66 17.73 -14.09 11.77
N GLU A 67 16.51 -14.03 12.30
CA GLU A 67 15.73 -15.21 12.70
C GLU A 67 15.01 -15.92 11.53
N MET A 68 14.75 -15.22 10.43
CA MET A 68 14.06 -15.81 9.27
C MET A 68 14.87 -16.97 8.68
N GLY A 69 16.19 -16.82 8.55
CA GLY A 69 17.06 -17.88 8.04
C GLY A 69 17.07 -19.14 8.90
N THR A 70 17.11 -18.98 10.23
CA THR A 70 17.14 -20.11 11.18
C THR A 70 15.79 -20.82 11.26
N ASN A 71 14.69 -20.06 11.35
CA ASN A 71 13.33 -20.60 11.39
C ASN A 71 12.95 -21.32 10.09
N PHE A 72 13.35 -20.75 8.94
CA PHE A 72 13.16 -21.36 7.64
C PHE A 72 13.95 -22.68 7.51
N CYS A 73 15.22 -22.70 7.95
CA CYS A 73 16.01 -23.93 8.01
C CYS A 73 15.38 -25.00 8.94
N GLY A 74 14.80 -24.57 10.06
CA GLY A 74 14.07 -25.45 10.99
C GLY A 74 12.80 -26.05 10.35
N ALA A 75 12.02 -25.25 9.63
CA ALA A 75 10.83 -25.71 8.92
C ALA A 75 11.17 -26.71 7.80
N LEU A 76 12.23 -26.46 7.03
CA LEU A 76 12.74 -27.40 6.02
C LEU A 76 13.20 -28.72 6.65
N TYR A 77 13.82 -28.67 7.84
CA TYR A 77 14.23 -29.86 8.56
C TYR A 77 13.03 -30.67 9.07
N ALA A 78 11.95 -30.01 9.50
CA ALA A 78 10.71 -30.68 9.88
C ALA A 78 10.04 -31.39 8.68
N LEU A 79 10.00 -30.74 7.52
CA LEU A 79 9.48 -31.32 6.27
C LEU A 79 10.30 -32.54 5.81
N ARG A 80 11.61 -32.53 6.08
CA ARG A 80 12.52 -33.64 5.76
C ARG A 80 12.16 -34.95 6.49
N LEU A 81 11.54 -34.90 7.67
CA LEU A 81 11.28 -36.10 8.49
C LEU A 81 10.30 -37.08 7.83
N GLY A 82 9.36 -36.59 7.01
CA GLY A 82 8.37 -37.40 6.28
C GLY A 82 8.62 -37.56 4.78
N ALA A 83 9.66 -36.92 4.24
CA ALA A 83 9.87 -36.80 2.80
C ALA A 83 10.56 -38.03 2.16
N ASN A 84 10.20 -38.33 0.92
CA ASN A 84 10.88 -39.27 0.02
C ASN A 84 12.27 -38.74 -0.40
N LYS A 85 13.09 -39.62 -0.98
CA LYS A 85 14.50 -39.35 -1.26
C LYS A 85 14.69 -38.17 -2.21
N GLU A 86 13.81 -38.00 -3.19
CA GLU A 86 13.84 -36.88 -4.14
C GLU A 86 13.52 -35.53 -3.45
N VAL A 87 12.51 -35.49 -2.59
CA VAL A 87 12.14 -34.26 -1.85
C VAL A 87 13.22 -33.91 -0.82
N LYS A 88 13.85 -34.91 -0.20
CA LYS A 88 15.00 -34.70 0.69
C LYS A 88 16.20 -34.10 -0.07
N GLN A 89 16.39 -34.45 -1.33
CA GLN A 89 17.42 -33.89 -2.20
C GLN A 89 17.16 -32.41 -2.50
N GLU A 90 15.96 -32.07 -2.96
CA GLU A 90 15.57 -30.67 -3.26
C GLU A 90 15.65 -29.77 -2.02
N LEU A 91 15.20 -30.27 -0.86
CA LEU A 91 15.31 -29.53 0.41
C LEU A 91 16.76 -29.25 0.82
N ASN A 92 17.72 -30.11 0.47
CA ASN A 92 19.14 -29.88 0.79
C ASN A 92 19.77 -28.83 -0.14
N PHE A 93 19.44 -28.84 -1.44
CA PHE A 93 19.87 -27.82 -2.39
C PHE A 93 19.36 -26.44 -1.98
N PHE A 94 18.06 -26.35 -1.68
CA PHE A 94 17.44 -25.10 -1.25
C PHE A 94 18.06 -24.54 0.04
N ARG A 95 18.44 -25.43 0.97
CA ARG A 95 19.07 -25.01 2.23
C ARG A 95 20.49 -24.50 2.05
N TYR A 96 21.23 -25.05 1.09
CA TYR A 96 22.58 -24.59 0.74
C TYR A 96 22.54 -23.21 0.07
N ASP A 97 21.61 -23.01 -0.88
CA ASP A 97 21.41 -21.74 -1.58
C ASP A 97 21.07 -20.60 -0.61
N VAL A 98 20.18 -20.87 0.35
CA VAL A 98 19.78 -19.88 1.38
C VAL A 98 20.90 -19.60 2.39
N ALA A 99 21.74 -20.59 2.72
CA ALA A 99 22.88 -20.39 3.62
C ALA A 99 24.01 -19.57 2.99
N MET A 100 24.24 -19.76 1.69
CA MET A 100 25.22 -18.99 0.92
C MET A 100 24.73 -17.59 0.52
N ASN A 101 23.41 -17.39 0.46
CA ASN A 101 22.77 -16.11 0.17
C ASN A 101 21.65 -15.83 1.19
N PRO A 102 21.99 -15.41 2.43
CA PRO A 102 20.97 -15.09 3.42
C PRO A 102 20.06 -13.96 2.87
N PRO A 103 18.73 -14.08 2.99
CA PRO A 103 17.81 -13.08 2.47
C PRO A 103 18.04 -11.75 3.20
N VAL A 104 18.42 -10.72 2.46
CA VAL A 104 18.47 -9.33 2.95
C VAL A 104 17.07 -8.75 2.80
N ILE A 105 16.53 -8.14 3.86
CA ILE A 105 15.27 -7.37 3.76
C ILE A 105 15.46 -6.30 2.67
N SER A 106 14.74 -6.50 1.57
CA SER A 106 14.53 -5.49 0.55
C SER A 106 13.25 -4.75 0.92
N LEU A 107 13.32 -3.44 1.13
CA LEU A 107 12.17 -2.55 1.32
C LEU A 107 11.35 -2.43 0.01
N GLY A 108 10.93 -3.56 -0.56
CA GLY A 108 10.15 -3.55 -1.79
C GLY A 108 10.92 -3.22 -3.06
N GLY A 109 12.20 -3.58 -3.12
CA GLY A 109 13.03 -3.45 -4.34
C GLY A 109 14.20 -2.47 -4.27
N TYR A 110 14.48 -1.84 -3.13
CA TYR A 110 15.64 -0.94 -2.98
C TYR A 110 17.01 -1.66 -2.91
N ALA A 111 17.02 -2.99 -2.83
CA ALA A 111 18.23 -3.80 -2.99
C ALA A 111 18.04 -4.76 -4.16
N THR A 112 18.66 -4.42 -5.28
CA THR A 112 18.81 -5.29 -6.45
C THR A 112 19.87 -6.34 -6.11
N VAL A 113 19.59 -7.62 -6.37
CA VAL A 113 20.64 -8.65 -6.41
C VAL A 113 21.64 -8.20 -7.48
N ASN A 114 22.83 -7.81 -7.02
CA ASN A 114 23.83 -7.24 -7.87
C ASN A 114 24.45 -8.34 -8.74
N ARG A 115 24.07 -8.37 -10.02
CA ARG A 115 24.67 -9.26 -11.04
C ARG A 115 26.18 -9.06 -11.19
N ASN A 116 26.72 -7.93 -10.72
CA ASN A 116 28.15 -7.63 -10.82
C ASN A 116 29.02 -8.40 -9.82
N PHE A 117 28.44 -9.19 -8.91
CA PHE A 117 29.23 -9.94 -7.90
C PHE A 117 29.75 -11.29 -8.40
N LEU A 118 29.01 -11.99 -9.27
CA LEU A 118 29.57 -13.16 -10.00
C LEU A 118 30.71 -12.74 -10.93
N LEU A 119 30.64 -11.49 -11.44
CA LEU A 119 31.65 -10.90 -12.32
C LEU A 119 32.89 -10.45 -11.55
N SER A 120 32.77 -10.00 -10.28
CA SER A 120 33.93 -9.57 -9.47
C SER A 120 34.84 -10.73 -9.06
N ASN A 121 34.31 -11.95 -9.00
CA ASN A 121 35.05 -13.14 -8.57
C ASN A 121 35.13 -14.20 -9.68
N ALA A 122 34.85 -13.84 -10.95
CA ALA A 122 34.93 -14.77 -12.08
C ALA A 122 36.30 -15.44 -12.20
N ARG A 123 37.37 -14.73 -11.84
CA ARG A 123 38.73 -15.28 -11.79
C ARG A 123 38.90 -16.32 -10.69
N GLU A 124 38.42 -16.05 -9.49
CA GLU A 124 38.47 -16.99 -8.37
C GLU A 124 37.62 -18.25 -8.63
N LEU A 125 36.49 -18.10 -9.31
CA LEU A 125 35.64 -19.20 -9.77
C LEU A 125 36.35 -20.06 -10.82
N PHE A 126 36.99 -19.43 -11.81
CA PHE A 126 37.78 -20.14 -12.82
C PHE A 126 38.91 -20.94 -12.17
N ASP A 127 39.73 -20.27 -11.35
CA ASP A 127 40.89 -20.89 -10.70
C ASP A 127 40.49 -21.97 -9.67
N LYS A 128 39.26 -21.92 -9.11
CA LYS A 128 38.74 -22.96 -8.21
C LYS A 128 38.40 -24.27 -8.94
N TYR A 129 37.90 -24.19 -10.17
CA TYR A 129 37.38 -25.34 -10.91
C TYR A 129 38.32 -25.86 -12.00
N ASP A 130 39.33 -25.08 -12.38
CA ASP A 130 40.55 -25.53 -13.05
C ASP A 130 41.38 -26.39 -12.08
N ALA A 131 40.95 -27.63 -11.87
CA ALA A 131 41.47 -28.50 -10.82
C ALA A 131 42.91 -28.96 -11.10
N ASN A 132 43.29 -29.00 -12.38
CA ASN A 132 44.64 -29.34 -12.81
C ASN A 132 45.54 -28.09 -13.05
N ALA A 133 44.99 -26.89 -12.88
CA ALA A 133 45.65 -25.60 -13.08
C ALA A 133 46.27 -25.44 -14.48
N ASP A 134 45.65 -26.01 -15.51
CA ASP A 134 46.13 -25.97 -16.88
C ASP A 134 45.72 -24.68 -17.62
N GLY A 135 44.98 -23.80 -16.94
CA GLY A 135 44.50 -22.53 -17.46
C GLY A 135 43.27 -22.67 -18.36
N ARG A 136 42.62 -23.84 -18.37
CA ARG A 136 41.43 -24.16 -19.15
C ARG A 136 40.45 -24.98 -18.30
N ILE A 137 39.17 -24.94 -18.65
CA ILE A 137 38.15 -25.79 -18.02
C ILE A 137 37.74 -26.86 -19.03
N SER A 138 38.05 -28.11 -18.72
CA SER A 138 37.61 -29.26 -19.50
C SER A 138 36.11 -29.54 -19.33
N LEU A 139 35.52 -30.36 -20.22
CA LEU A 139 34.14 -30.82 -20.06
C LEU A 139 33.88 -31.50 -18.70
N PHE A 140 34.89 -32.19 -18.15
CA PHE A 140 34.81 -32.84 -16.85
C PHE A 140 34.84 -31.83 -15.70
N GLU A 141 35.69 -30.80 -15.77
CA GLU A 141 35.75 -29.72 -14.79
C GLU A 141 34.53 -28.81 -14.87
N LEU A 142 34.02 -28.53 -16.07
CA LEU A 142 32.76 -27.81 -16.28
C LEU A 142 31.59 -28.59 -15.69
N ARG A 143 31.57 -29.91 -15.86
CA ARG A 143 30.59 -30.78 -15.19
C ARG A 143 30.71 -30.62 -13.68
N ASN A 144 31.91 -30.69 -13.13
CA ASN A 144 32.12 -30.53 -11.68
C ASN A 144 31.72 -29.14 -11.18
N LEU A 145 31.99 -28.08 -11.95
CA LEU A 145 31.57 -26.71 -11.68
C LEU A 145 30.05 -26.58 -11.56
N ILE A 146 29.31 -27.29 -12.42
CA ILE A 146 27.84 -27.26 -12.42
C ILE A 146 27.26 -28.24 -11.37
N THR A 147 28.04 -29.23 -10.92
CA THR A 147 27.53 -30.39 -10.14
C THR A 147 28.12 -30.55 -8.72
N SER A 148 29.08 -29.73 -8.28
CA SER A 148 29.63 -29.79 -6.91
C SER A 148 28.81 -28.89 -5.99
N GLU A 149 28.09 -29.35 -4.96
CA GLU A 149 28.47 -30.36 -3.97
C GLU A 149 27.24 -31.19 -3.52
N ASN A 150 27.49 -32.49 -3.28
CA ASN A 150 26.62 -33.53 -2.68
C ASN A 150 25.62 -34.33 -3.54
N TYR A 151 25.42 -34.04 -4.83
CA TYR A 151 24.76 -34.98 -5.76
C TYR A 151 25.38 -34.92 -7.14
N ALA A 152 26.42 -35.72 -7.35
CA ALA A 152 27.29 -35.65 -8.52
C ALA A 152 26.76 -36.31 -9.81
N GLN A 153 25.46 -36.49 -10.05
CA GLN A 153 25.01 -37.31 -11.22
C GLN A 153 23.85 -36.85 -12.11
N ASP A 154 23.17 -35.73 -11.88
CA ASP A 154 21.84 -35.56 -12.51
C ASP A 154 21.76 -34.65 -13.76
N LEU A 155 22.88 -34.12 -14.27
CA LEU A 155 22.91 -33.49 -15.59
C LEU A 155 23.39 -34.49 -16.66
N PRO A 156 22.55 -34.82 -17.67
CA PRO A 156 22.96 -35.71 -18.74
C PRO A 156 24.11 -35.08 -19.55
N ASP A 157 25.07 -35.89 -19.96
CA ASP A 157 26.30 -35.44 -20.65
C ASP A 157 25.99 -34.54 -21.87
N GLY A 158 24.87 -34.78 -22.55
CA GLY A 158 24.41 -33.96 -23.67
C GLY A 158 24.05 -32.51 -23.31
N ALA A 159 23.67 -32.21 -22.07
CA ALA A 159 23.40 -30.85 -21.61
C ALA A 159 24.70 -30.07 -21.36
N VAL A 160 25.65 -30.69 -20.64
CA VAL A 160 26.98 -30.11 -20.39
C VAL A 160 27.73 -29.90 -21.71
N HIS A 161 27.63 -30.84 -22.64
CA HIS A 161 28.25 -30.73 -23.95
C HIS A 161 27.67 -29.58 -24.79
N ARG A 162 26.36 -29.32 -24.72
CA ARG A 162 25.74 -28.16 -25.41
C ARG A 162 26.17 -26.83 -24.82
N ILE A 163 26.31 -26.77 -23.50
CA ILE A 163 26.80 -25.59 -22.79
C ILE A 163 28.24 -25.30 -23.22
N LEU A 164 29.11 -26.32 -23.15
CA LEU A 164 30.50 -26.21 -23.57
C LEU A 164 30.60 -25.75 -25.02
N LYS A 165 29.94 -26.44 -25.95
CA LYS A 165 29.95 -26.12 -27.39
C LYS A 165 29.47 -24.70 -27.72
N ARG A 166 28.64 -24.11 -26.86
CA ARG A 166 28.10 -22.76 -27.07
C ARG A 166 29.04 -21.67 -26.54
N ALA A 167 29.82 -21.99 -25.51
CA ALA A 167 30.76 -21.08 -24.87
C ALA A 167 32.18 -21.15 -25.49
N ASP A 168 32.57 -22.35 -25.94
CA ASP A 168 33.81 -22.65 -26.66
C ASP A 168 33.74 -22.02 -28.07
N THR A 169 34.33 -20.84 -28.21
CA THR A 169 34.24 -20.00 -29.42
C THR A 169 35.26 -20.45 -30.46
N ASP A 170 36.42 -20.92 -30.02
CA ASP A 170 37.48 -21.42 -30.90
C ASP A 170 37.35 -22.92 -31.23
N GLN A 171 36.37 -23.61 -30.62
CA GLN A 171 36.03 -25.03 -30.81
C GLN A 171 37.15 -25.99 -30.43
N ASN A 172 37.99 -25.61 -29.46
CA ASN A 172 39.11 -26.42 -29.02
C ASN A 172 38.72 -27.53 -28.03
N GLY A 173 37.46 -27.53 -27.55
CA GLY A 173 36.91 -28.51 -26.62
C GLY A 173 37.12 -28.18 -25.14
N TYR A 174 37.60 -26.98 -24.82
CA TYR A 174 37.85 -26.45 -23.47
C TYR A 174 37.34 -25.01 -23.38
N LEU A 175 37.20 -24.48 -22.16
CA LEU A 175 36.94 -23.05 -21.96
C LEU A 175 38.16 -22.37 -21.38
N ASP A 176 38.73 -21.42 -22.10
CA ASP A 176 39.72 -20.53 -21.53
C ASP A 176 39.07 -19.44 -20.66
N TYR A 177 39.88 -18.69 -19.91
CA TYR A 177 39.34 -17.65 -19.03
C TYR A 177 38.54 -16.56 -19.77
N PRO A 178 38.98 -16.02 -20.93
CA PRO A 178 38.17 -15.14 -21.77
C PRO A 178 36.80 -15.71 -22.15
N GLU A 179 36.74 -16.95 -22.62
CA GLU A 179 35.51 -17.64 -23.03
C GLU A 179 34.61 -17.93 -21.83
N PHE A 180 35.19 -18.40 -20.72
CA PHE A 180 34.48 -18.63 -19.47
C PHE A 180 33.89 -17.34 -18.91
N LYS A 181 34.66 -16.25 -18.93
CA LYS A 181 34.19 -14.93 -18.52
C LYS A 181 33.03 -14.52 -19.42
N GLN A 182 33.22 -14.51 -20.74
CA GLN A 182 32.19 -14.15 -21.72
C GLN A 182 30.92 -14.99 -21.58
N MET A 183 31.06 -16.29 -21.31
CA MET A 183 29.94 -17.19 -21.01
C MET A 183 29.16 -16.68 -19.79
N ILE A 184 29.81 -16.36 -18.67
CA ILE A 184 29.15 -15.90 -17.44
C ILE A 184 28.59 -14.47 -17.55
N GLU A 185 29.23 -13.58 -18.30
CA GLU A 185 28.72 -12.20 -18.51
C GLU A 185 27.58 -12.15 -19.53
N SER A 186 27.44 -13.17 -20.38
CA SER A 186 26.40 -13.21 -21.41
C SER A 186 25.00 -13.40 -20.81
N PRO A 187 24.00 -12.57 -21.17
CA PRO A 187 22.59 -12.80 -20.81
C PRO A 187 22.07 -14.16 -21.28
N ASP A 188 22.66 -14.72 -22.34
CA ASP A 188 22.26 -15.97 -22.97
C ASP A 188 22.61 -17.21 -22.12
N TRP A 189 23.58 -17.10 -21.21
CA TRP A 189 23.97 -18.21 -20.32
C TRP A 189 22.84 -18.64 -19.40
N GLN A 190 22.10 -17.69 -18.84
CA GLN A 190 20.93 -17.95 -18.01
C GLN A 190 19.83 -18.64 -18.81
N ILE A 191 19.62 -18.23 -20.06
CA ILE A 191 18.65 -18.86 -20.97
C ILE A 191 19.10 -20.29 -21.29
N THR A 192 20.39 -20.50 -21.53
CA THR A 192 20.96 -21.81 -21.88
C THR A 192 20.87 -22.81 -20.72
N ILE A 193 21.17 -22.38 -19.48
CA ILE A 193 20.94 -23.20 -18.28
C ILE A 193 19.45 -23.47 -18.10
N GLN A 194 18.60 -22.45 -18.20
CA GLN A 194 17.16 -22.61 -18.03
C GLN A 194 16.56 -23.54 -19.08
N GLU A 195 17.04 -23.52 -20.32
CA GLU A 195 16.61 -24.43 -21.39
C GLU A 195 17.10 -25.87 -21.19
N ALA A 196 18.35 -26.04 -20.73
CA ALA A 196 18.90 -27.35 -20.40
C ALA A 196 18.15 -28.00 -19.22
N VAL A 197 17.88 -27.22 -18.17
CA VAL A 197 17.10 -27.63 -17.00
C VAL A 197 15.64 -27.88 -17.38
N ARG A 198 15.03 -27.01 -18.20
CA ARG A 198 13.65 -27.18 -18.71
C ARG A 198 13.49 -28.45 -19.52
N HIS A 199 14.42 -28.77 -20.42
CA HIS A 199 14.37 -30.02 -21.20
C HIS A 199 14.56 -31.26 -20.32
N TYR A 200 15.43 -31.20 -19.31
CA TYR A 200 15.58 -32.27 -18.34
C TYR A 200 14.27 -32.51 -17.56
N ILE A 201 13.67 -31.44 -17.01
CA ILE A 201 12.39 -31.49 -16.29
C ILE A 201 11.27 -32.06 -17.16
N GLN A 202 11.20 -31.67 -18.44
CA GLN A 202 10.19 -32.18 -19.38
C GLN A 202 10.36 -33.67 -19.72
N TYR A 203 11.55 -34.23 -19.54
CA TYR A 203 11.88 -35.62 -19.85
C TYR A 203 11.74 -36.55 -18.65
N THR A 204 11.96 -36.05 -17.43
CA THR A 204 11.93 -36.84 -16.18
C THR A 204 10.63 -36.71 -15.39
N VAL A 205 9.86 -35.63 -15.58
CA VAL A 205 8.58 -35.40 -14.91
C VAL A 205 7.42 -35.67 -15.89
N PRO A 206 6.51 -36.63 -15.61
CA PRO A 206 5.32 -36.84 -16.45
C PRO A 206 4.49 -35.56 -16.53
N ARG A 207 4.12 -35.14 -17.75
CA ARG A 207 3.28 -33.95 -17.94
C ARG A 207 1.98 -34.12 -17.18
N ARG A 208 1.71 -33.20 -16.24
CA ARG A 208 0.37 -33.02 -15.66
C ARG A 208 -0.60 -32.71 -16.82
N PRO A 209 -1.79 -33.32 -16.89
CA PRO A 209 -2.75 -32.95 -17.92
C PRO A 209 -3.04 -31.46 -17.80
N VAL A 210 -2.91 -30.74 -18.91
CA VAL A 210 -3.33 -29.35 -19.01
C VAL A 210 -4.82 -29.35 -18.74
N ILE A 211 -5.23 -28.84 -17.58
CA ILE A 211 -6.63 -28.50 -17.35
C ILE A 211 -6.85 -27.27 -18.23
N SER A 212 -7.49 -27.47 -19.39
CA SER A 212 -8.10 -26.39 -20.14
C SER A 212 -9.03 -25.64 -19.20
N VAL A 213 -8.78 -24.35 -19.02
CA VAL A 213 -9.71 -23.44 -18.36
C VAL A 213 -10.85 -23.20 -19.34
N ASP A 214 -11.68 -24.22 -19.51
CA ASP A 214 -12.96 -24.12 -20.20
C ASP A 214 -13.99 -24.89 -19.35
N THR A 215 -14.79 -24.09 -18.65
CA THR A 215 -16.15 -24.39 -18.15
C THR A 215 -16.42 -25.81 -17.65
N VAL A 216 -16.29 -26.04 -16.33
CA VAL A 216 -17.16 -27.00 -15.62
C VAL A 216 -17.47 -26.49 -14.21
N ASP A 217 -18.73 -26.11 -14.06
CA ASP A 217 -19.51 -26.11 -12.82
C ASP A 217 -19.44 -27.50 -12.15
N THR A 218 -18.76 -27.60 -11.00
CA THR A 218 -18.99 -28.68 -10.04
C THR A 218 -18.96 -28.09 -8.64
N GLY A 219 -20.13 -28.06 -8.01
CA GLY A 219 -20.28 -27.75 -6.60
C GLY A 219 -19.50 -28.75 -5.76
N ASP A 220 -18.47 -28.26 -5.08
CA ASP A 220 -18.28 -28.43 -3.64
C ASP A 220 -16.98 -27.73 -3.15
N GLY A 221 -17.17 -26.60 -2.48
CA GLY A 221 -16.61 -26.38 -1.14
C GLY A 221 -15.12 -26.06 -0.92
N ALA A 222 -14.21 -26.17 -1.90
CA ALA A 222 -12.80 -25.82 -1.67
C ALA A 222 -12.52 -24.34 -2.00
N SER A 223 -13.11 -23.44 -1.20
CA SER A 223 -12.73 -22.02 -1.21
C SER A 223 -11.36 -21.87 -0.55
N GLY A 224 -10.31 -21.58 -1.32
CA GLY A 224 -9.06 -21.10 -0.74
C GLY A 224 -9.33 -19.93 0.20
N ASP A 225 -8.67 -19.91 1.36
CA ASP A 225 -8.82 -18.85 2.36
C ASP A 225 -8.28 -17.53 1.81
N LEU A 226 -9.20 -16.73 1.25
CA LEU A 226 -8.95 -15.39 0.76
C LEU A 226 -8.71 -14.47 1.97
N VAL A 227 -7.44 -14.13 2.20
CA VAL A 227 -7.00 -13.20 3.24
C VAL A 227 -7.09 -11.76 2.69
N TYR A 228 -7.67 -10.84 3.46
CA TYR A 228 -7.93 -9.47 3.01
C TYR A 228 -6.65 -8.71 2.62
N GLU A 229 -5.57 -8.92 3.38
CA GLU A 229 -4.27 -8.29 3.17
C GLU A 229 -3.58 -8.70 1.86
N ASP A 230 -3.99 -9.80 1.21
CA ASP A 230 -3.44 -10.21 -0.09
C ASP A 230 -4.12 -9.49 -1.29
N GLN A 231 -5.10 -8.62 -1.04
CA GLN A 231 -5.85 -7.90 -2.08
C GLN A 231 -5.29 -6.50 -2.41
N TYR A 232 -4.27 -6.04 -1.69
CA TYR A 232 -3.59 -4.79 -1.99
C TYR A 232 -2.93 -4.86 -3.38
N SER A 233 -3.38 -4.01 -4.30
CA SER A 233 -2.85 -3.87 -5.65
C SER A 233 -2.49 -2.42 -5.92
N PHE A 234 -1.32 -2.20 -6.50
CA PHE A 234 -0.89 -0.90 -7.04
C PHE A 234 -1.39 -0.63 -8.45
N TRP A 235 -2.10 -1.59 -9.04
CA TRP A 235 -2.68 -1.45 -10.37
C TRP A 235 -4.20 -1.64 -10.33
N PRO A 236 -4.98 -0.64 -10.76
CA PRO A 236 -4.57 0.70 -11.20
C PRO A 236 -3.99 1.56 -10.05
N PRO A 237 -3.10 2.52 -10.34
CA PRO A 237 -2.42 3.32 -9.31
C PRO A 237 -3.43 4.11 -8.45
N PRO A 238 -3.20 4.24 -7.13
CA PRO A 238 -4.07 4.96 -6.20
C PRO A 238 -3.93 6.48 -6.38
N LEU A 239 -4.48 6.98 -7.49
CA LEU A 239 -4.34 8.38 -7.90
C LEU A 239 -5.51 9.26 -7.45
N GLY A 240 -6.63 8.69 -7.01
CA GLY A 240 -7.86 9.47 -6.77
C GLY A 240 -7.68 10.51 -5.68
N MET A 241 -7.29 10.04 -4.50
CA MET A 241 -7.00 10.90 -3.33
C MET A 241 -5.85 11.87 -3.59
N LEU A 242 -4.83 11.43 -4.31
CA LEU A 242 -3.69 12.28 -4.66
C LEU A 242 -4.10 13.44 -5.56
N ILE A 243 -4.92 13.18 -6.58
CA ILE A 243 -5.42 14.20 -7.51
C ILE A 243 -6.31 15.20 -6.77
N ILE A 244 -7.21 14.75 -5.90
CA ILE A 244 -8.05 15.64 -5.08
C ILE A 244 -7.17 16.52 -4.19
N SER A 245 -6.21 15.94 -3.48
CA SER A 245 -5.28 16.67 -2.62
C SER A 245 -4.48 17.74 -3.36
N ILE A 246 -4.00 17.43 -4.57
CA ILE A 246 -3.30 18.42 -5.41
C ILE A 246 -4.25 19.56 -5.80
N ALA A 247 -5.49 19.25 -6.16
CA ALA A 247 -6.49 20.27 -6.51
C ALA A 247 -6.83 21.18 -5.31
N GLU A 248 -6.99 20.61 -4.10
CA GLU A 248 -7.23 21.36 -2.86
C GLU A 248 -6.07 22.30 -2.50
N ILE A 249 -4.82 21.82 -2.65
CA ILE A 249 -3.63 22.66 -2.44
C ILE A 249 -3.58 23.77 -3.47
N ALA A 250 -3.83 23.47 -4.75
CA ALA A 250 -3.78 24.46 -5.83
C ALA A 250 -4.82 25.57 -5.65
N THR A 251 -6.07 25.23 -5.30
CA THR A 251 -7.12 26.22 -5.04
C THR A 251 -6.80 27.06 -3.81
N PHE A 252 -6.34 26.44 -2.72
CA PHE A 252 -5.96 27.14 -1.50
C PHE A 252 -4.78 28.11 -1.73
N LEU A 253 -3.70 27.66 -2.40
CA LEU A 253 -2.57 28.52 -2.73
C LEU A 253 -2.98 29.69 -3.64
N THR A 254 -3.89 29.45 -4.59
CA THR A 254 -4.42 30.51 -5.44
C THR A 254 -5.14 31.57 -4.62
N ASP A 255 -5.95 31.17 -3.63
CA ASP A 255 -6.63 32.13 -2.75
C ASP A 255 -5.63 32.90 -1.87
N LEU A 256 -4.60 32.25 -1.32
CA LEU A 256 -3.53 32.93 -0.56
C LEU A 256 -2.69 33.89 -1.39
N CYS A 257 -2.51 33.63 -2.69
CA CYS A 257 -1.79 34.58 -3.55
C CYS A 257 -2.64 35.83 -3.86
N ASN A 258 -3.97 35.73 -3.76
CA ASN A 258 -4.88 36.84 -4.04
C ASN A 258 -5.30 37.59 -2.76
N ALA A 259 -5.19 36.96 -1.61
CA ALA A 259 -5.44 37.53 -0.30
C ALA A 259 -4.12 37.69 0.46
N ASP A 260 -3.74 38.90 0.86
CA ASP A 260 -2.56 39.15 1.70
C ASP A 260 -2.74 38.63 3.15
N THR A 261 -3.33 37.43 3.34
CA THR A 261 -3.66 36.84 4.63
C THR A 261 -3.42 35.33 4.65
N MET A 262 -3.40 34.71 5.83
CA MET A 262 -3.34 33.25 5.99
C MET A 262 -4.73 32.58 5.98
N MET A 263 -5.78 33.32 5.61
CA MET A 263 -7.14 32.82 5.43
C MET A 263 -7.45 32.73 3.94
N ALA A 264 -8.24 31.72 3.53
CA ALA A 264 -8.70 31.62 2.15
C ALA A 264 -10.03 32.35 1.97
N ASP A 265 -9.94 33.67 1.73
CA ASP A 265 -11.07 34.54 1.38
C ASP A 265 -11.00 35.06 -0.07
N GLY A 266 -10.11 34.47 -0.88
CA GLY A 266 -9.87 34.87 -2.26
C GLY A 266 -11.00 34.60 -3.28
N PRO A 267 -10.78 34.94 -4.57
CA PRO A 267 -11.77 34.79 -5.63
C PRO A 267 -12.20 33.35 -5.91
N VAL A 268 -11.32 32.36 -5.68
CA VAL A 268 -11.63 30.93 -5.88
C VAL A 268 -12.53 30.45 -4.76
N ALA A 269 -12.20 30.79 -3.51
CA ALA A 269 -13.05 30.55 -2.35
C ALA A 269 -14.47 31.08 -2.59
N THR A 270 -14.62 32.34 -2.99
CA THR A 270 -15.95 32.94 -3.24
C THR A 270 -16.74 32.20 -4.33
N LYS A 271 -16.07 31.67 -5.36
CA LYS A 271 -16.71 30.96 -6.48
C LYS A 271 -17.10 29.52 -6.14
N LEU A 272 -16.28 28.80 -5.38
CA LEU A 272 -16.45 27.36 -5.13
C LEU A 272 -17.14 27.05 -3.80
N LEU A 273 -17.13 27.99 -2.84
CA LEU A 273 -17.76 27.88 -1.53
C LEU A 273 -19.26 27.54 -1.66
N PHE A 274 -19.73 26.64 -0.80
CA PHE A 274 -21.17 26.43 -0.64
C PHE A 274 -21.77 27.60 0.14
N THR A 275 -22.77 28.24 -0.47
CA THR A 275 -23.47 29.38 0.13
C THR A 275 -24.99 29.18 -0.03
N PRO A 276 -25.77 29.30 1.05
CA PRO A 276 -27.22 29.02 1.00
C PRO A 276 -28.00 30.03 0.16
N TYR A 277 -27.39 31.19 -0.12
CA TYR A 277 -27.91 32.24 -0.99
C TYR A 277 -27.87 31.86 -2.49
N LYS A 278 -27.06 30.85 -2.87
CA LYS A 278 -26.86 30.41 -4.26
C LYS A 278 -27.11 28.92 -4.46
N ARG A 279 -28.11 28.35 -3.78
CA ARG A 279 -28.46 26.91 -3.88
C ARG A 279 -28.81 26.45 -5.30
N TYR A 280 -29.30 27.35 -6.14
CA TYR A 280 -29.56 27.07 -7.56
C TYR A 280 -28.28 26.74 -8.36
N GLU A 281 -27.10 27.12 -7.86
CA GLU A 281 -25.79 26.75 -8.39
C GLU A 281 -25.40 25.35 -7.88
N ALA A 282 -26.04 24.30 -8.42
CA ALA A 282 -25.95 22.92 -7.90
C ALA A 282 -24.51 22.37 -7.75
N TRP A 283 -23.55 22.85 -8.55
CA TRP A 283 -22.14 22.46 -8.42
C TRP A 283 -21.53 22.83 -7.06
N ARG A 284 -22.06 23.85 -6.38
CA ARG A 284 -21.60 24.27 -5.05
C ARG A 284 -21.79 23.22 -3.96
N PHE A 285 -22.71 22.27 -4.15
CA PHE A 285 -22.87 21.12 -3.26
C PHE A 285 -21.69 20.14 -3.33
N VAL A 286 -20.81 20.27 -4.33
CA VAL A 286 -19.58 19.47 -4.49
C VAL A 286 -18.34 20.34 -4.36
N THR A 287 -18.28 21.47 -5.07
CA THR A 287 -17.03 22.24 -5.23
C THR A 287 -16.52 22.85 -3.94
N TYR A 288 -17.34 22.94 -2.90
CA TYR A 288 -16.93 23.45 -1.59
C TYR A 288 -15.81 22.62 -0.95
N MET A 289 -15.63 21.36 -1.38
CA MET A 289 -14.54 20.49 -0.91
C MET A 289 -13.15 21.06 -1.22
N PHE A 290 -13.03 21.92 -2.24
CA PHE A 290 -11.76 22.54 -2.63
C PHE A 290 -11.44 23.84 -1.86
N VAL A 291 -12.34 24.33 -1.01
CA VAL A 291 -12.16 25.60 -0.28
C VAL A 291 -11.82 25.30 1.17
N HIS A 292 -10.75 25.89 1.71
CA HIS A 292 -10.31 25.63 3.09
C HIS A 292 -10.05 26.94 3.84
N VAL A 293 -10.66 27.14 5.02
CA VAL A 293 -10.60 28.41 5.77
C VAL A 293 -9.20 28.73 6.35
N GLY A 294 -8.26 27.78 6.36
CA GLY A 294 -6.89 28.05 6.80
C GLY A 294 -5.94 26.86 6.66
N VAL A 295 -4.64 27.14 6.85
CA VAL A 295 -3.54 26.17 6.62
C VAL A 295 -3.69 24.92 7.47
N ILE A 296 -3.98 25.07 8.77
CA ILE A 296 -4.11 23.92 9.68
C ILE A 296 -5.30 23.03 9.27
N HIS A 297 -6.42 23.65 8.88
CA HIS A 297 -7.60 22.91 8.43
C HIS A 297 -7.33 22.14 7.13
N LEU A 298 -6.59 22.72 6.18
CA LEU A 298 -6.16 22.03 4.96
C LEU A 298 -5.22 20.86 5.30
N VAL A 299 -4.16 21.11 6.07
CA VAL A 299 -3.13 20.09 6.38
C VAL A 299 -3.73 18.88 7.09
N VAL A 300 -4.62 19.08 8.06
CA VAL A 300 -5.27 17.97 8.77
C VAL A 300 -6.18 17.16 7.83
N ASN A 301 -6.98 17.82 6.98
CA ASN A 301 -7.81 17.12 5.98
C ASN A 301 -6.94 16.29 5.02
N LEU A 302 -5.86 16.88 4.47
CA LEU A 302 -4.94 16.18 3.58
C LEU A 302 -4.26 14.98 4.26
N LEU A 303 -3.84 15.14 5.52
CA LEU A 303 -3.18 14.07 6.26
C LEU A 303 -4.13 12.87 6.45
N VAL A 304 -5.35 13.11 6.94
CA VAL A 304 -6.33 12.04 7.15
C VAL A 304 -6.78 11.43 5.82
N GLN A 305 -7.03 12.27 4.81
CA GLN A 305 -7.40 11.85 3.45
C GLN A 305 -6.37 10.92 2.81
N LEU A 306 -5.09 11.27 2.87
CA LEU A 306 -4.03 10.46 2.26
C LEU A 306 -3.72 9.22 3.11
N LEU A 307 -3.66 9.36 4.44
CA LEU A 307 -3.37 8.26 5.36
C LEU A 307 -4.42 7.15 5.28
N LEU A 308 -5.69 7.51 5.17
CA LEU A 308 -6.78 6.55 5.12
C LEU A 308 -7.21 6.22 3.69
N GLY A 309 -7.23 7.20 2.80
CA GLY A 309 -7.72 7.03 1.44
C GLY A 309 -6.81 6.15 0.58
N ILE A 310 -5.49 6.36 0.60
CA ILE A 310 -4.56 5.57 -0.25
C ILE A 310 -4.63 4.07 0.07
N PRO A 311 -4.56 3.61 1.33
CA PRO A 311 -4.72 2.18 1.64
C PRO A 311 -6.06 1.61 1.16
N LEU A 312 -7.13 2.40 1.23
CA LEU A 312 -8.45 1.99 0.77
C LEU A 312 -8.49 1.87 -0.76
N GLU A 313 -7.83 2.78 -1.49
CA GLU A 313 -7.70 2.73 -2.96
C GLU A 313 -6.89 1.52 -3.42
N MET A 314 -5.84 1.16 -2.69
CA MET A 314 -5.01 -0.01 -3.02
C MET A 314 -5.78 -1.32 -2.90
N VAL A 315 -6.78 -1.43 -2.02
CA VAL A 315 -7.59 -2.66 -1.90
C VAL A 315 -8.83 -2.63 -2.79
N HIS A 316 -9.50 -1.48 -2.87
CA HIS A 316 -10.81 -1.36 -3.51
C HIS A 316 -10.80 -0.66 -4.85
N HIS A 317 -9.64 -0.25 -5.36
CA HIS A 317 -9.48 0.57 -6.57
C HIS A 317 -9.91 2.03 -6.36
N TRP A 318 -9.14 2.96 -6.94
CA TRP A 318 -9.32 4.41 -6.76
C TRP A 318 -10.73 4.92 -7.06
N TRP A 319 -11.38 4.41 -8.12
CA TRP A 319 -12.69 4.88 -8.55
C TRP A 319 -13.81 4.53 -7.56
N ARG A 320 -13.69 3.40 -6.84
CA ARG A 320 -14.67 2.98 -5.83
C ARG A 320 -14.60 3.89 -4.60
N VAL A 321 -13.39 4.19 -4.17
CA VAL A 321 -13.15 5.11 -3.07
C VAL A 321 -13.57 6.53 -3.43
N LEU A 322 -13.35 6.95 -4.67
CA LEU A 322 -13.80 8.24 -5.17
C LEU A 322 -15.33 8.39 -5.13
N ILE A 323 -16.09 7.34 -5.49
CA ILE A 323 -17.56 7.34 -5.37
C ILE A 323 -17.98 7.56 -3.91
N VAL A 324 -17.35 6.85 -2.97
CA VAL A 324 -17.63 6.98 -1.54
C VAL A 324 -17.29 8.38 -1.03
N TYR A 325 -16.15 8.93 -1.43
CA TYR A 325 -15.70 10.26 -1.05
C TYR A 325 -16.67 11.34 -1.54
N ILE A 326 -17.01 11.33 -2.84
CA ILE A 326 -17.93 12.31 -3.42
C ILE A 326 -19.35 12.16 -2.85
N ALA A 327 -19.81 10.93 -2.59
CA ALA A 327 -21.06 10.71 -1.88
C ALA A 327 -21.06 11.37 -0.49
N GLY A 328 -19.94 11.29 0.24
CA GLY A 328 -19.72 11.99 1.50
C GLY A 328 -19.84 13.50 1.38
N VAL A 329 -19.16 14.10 0.41
CA VAL A 329 -19.20 15.54 0.13
C VAL A 329 -20.63 16.00 -0.18
N VAL A 330 -21.34 15.30 -1.07
CA VAL A 330 -22.71 15.68 -1.46
C VAL A 330 -23.69 15.49 -0.30
N ALA A 331 -23.57 14.39 0.47
CA ALA A 331 -24.39 14.18 1.65
C ALA A 331 -24.12 15.24 2.73
N GLY A 332 -22.86 15.63 2.91
CA GLY A 332 -22.44 16.64 3.86
C GLY A 332 -23.07 18.01 3.58
N SER A 333 -23.01 18.47 2.34
CA SER A 333 -23.60 19.76 1.93
C SER A 333 -25.13 19.75 1.95
N LEU A 334 -25.77 18.69 1.45
CA LEU A 334 -27.23 18.56 1.47
C LEU A 334 -27.80 18.46 2.88
N ALA A 335 -27.18 17.68 3.77
CA ALA A 335 -27.62 17.59 5.15
C ALA A 335 -27.45 18.93 5.87
N THR A 336 -26.31 19.60 5.67
CA THR A 336 -26.07 20.93 6.24
C THR A 336 -27.11 21.93 5.76
N SER A 337 -27.45 21.94 4.46
CA SER A 337 -28.45 22.88 3.94
C SER A 337 -29.85 22.66 4.54
N VAL A 338 -30.21 21.42 4.83
CA VAL A 338 -31.50 21.08 5.45
C VAL A 338 -31.53 21.36 6.94
N THR A 339 -30.44 21.12 7.69
CA THR A 339 -30.45 21.28 9.15
C THR A 339 -30.04 22.68 9.62
N ASP A 340 -29.22 23.37 8.83
CA ASP A 340 -28.67 24.68 9.15
C ASP A 340 -28.61 25.57 7.88
N PRO A 341 -29.77 26.13 7.47
CA PRO A 341 -29.92 26.79 6.16
C PRO A 341 -29.16 28.11 6.03
N TYR A 342 -28.52 28.61 7.08
CA TYR A 342 -27.77 29.87 7.05
C TYR A 342 -26.25 29.66 6.98
N THR A 343 -25.78 28.45 7.22
CA THR A 343 -24.35 28.13 7.28
C THR A 343 -23.72 28.02 5.90
N ARG A 344 -22.56 28.64 5.73
CA ARG A 344 -21.68 28.46 4.58
C ARG A 344 -20.76 27.28 4.86
N LEU A 345 -20.46 26.49 3.83
CA LEU A 345 -19.65 25.29 3.99
C LEU A 345 -18.39 25.39 3.14
N ALA A 346 -17.26 25.08 3.75
CA ALA A 346 -15.93 25.02 3.16
C ALA A 346 -15.17 23.82 3.75
N GLY A 347 -14.56 23.01 2.90
CA GLY A 347 -13.62 21.98 3.32
C GLY A 347 -14.00 20.60 2.82
N ALA A 348 -12.99 19.78 2.57
CA ALA A 348 -13.15 18.41 2.10
C ALA A 348 -13.61 17.41 3.17
N SER A 349 -13.85 17.87 4.40
CA SER A 349 -14.10 17.03 5.56
C SER A 349 -15.29 16.08 5.41
N GLY A 350 -16.34 16.44 4.67
CA GLY A 350 -17.44 15.52 4.36
C GLY A 350 -16.97 14.24 3.63
N GLY A 351 -16.03 14.37 2.71
CA GLY A 351 -15.39 13.25 2.02
C GLY A 351 -14.38 12.50 2.90
N VAL A 352 -13.61 13.22 3.72
CA VAL A 352 -12.66 12.63 4.67
C VAL A 352 -13.38 11.73 5.68
N TYR A 353 -14.47 12.22 6.28
CA TYR A 353 -15.30 11.43 7.20
C TYR A 353 -16.01 10.27 6.50
N ALA A 354 -16.36 10.41 5.22
CA ALA A 354 -16.87 9.29 4.44
C ALA A 354 -15.84 8.18 4.27
N VAL A 355 -14.60 8.51 3.93
CA VAL A 355 -13.49 7.52 3.85
C VAL A 355 -13.24 6.88 5.23
N LEU A 356 -13.29 7.66 6.30
CA LEU A 356 -13.09 7.17 7.66
C LEU A 356 -14.11 6.11 8.06
N LEU A 357 -15.41 6.34 7.83
CA LEU A 357 -16.44 5.33 8.13
C LEU A 357 -16.53 4.22 7.08
N ALA A 358 -16.04 4.46 5.87
CA ALA A 358 -15.89 3.42 4.87
C ALA A 358 -14.85 2.36 5.28
N HIS A 359 -13.79 2.73 5.99
CA HIS A 359 -12.89 1.75 6.63
C HIS A 359 -13.60 0.87 7.64
N ILE A 360 -14.49 1.44 8.46
CA ILE A 360 -15.29 0.66 9.40
C ILE A 360 -16.21 -0.30 8.63
N ALA A 361 -16.85 0.16 7.56
CA ALA A 361 -17.66 -0.70 6.69
C ALA A 361 -16.84 -1.90 6.16
N THR A 362 -15.64 -1.63 5.65
CA THR A 362 -14.73 -2.66 5.15
C THR A 362 -14.32 -3.66 6.23
N ILE A 363 -13.97 -3.19 7.43
CA ILE A 363 -13.58 -4.06 8.56
C ILE A 363 -14.76 -4.94 8.98
N VAL A 364 -15.96 -4.39 9.06
CA VAL A 364 -17.16 -5.14 9.45
C VAL A 364 -17.52 -6.20 8.41
N MET A 365 -17.44 -5.86 7.12
CA MET A 365 -17.74 -6.80 6.03
C MET A 365 -16.70 -7.90 5.87
N ASN A 366 -15.43 -7.61 6.13
CA ASN A 366 -14.32 -8.55 5.94
C ASN A 366 -13.71 -9.00 7.28
N TRP A 367 -14.51 -8.99 8.36
CA TRP A 367 -14.04 -9.25 9.72
C TRP A 367 -13.36 -10.61 9.87
N SER A 368 -13.90 -11.64 9.23
CA SER A 368 -13.36 -13.00 9.26
C SER A 368 -12.08 -13.16 8.44
N GLU A 369 -11.88 -12.28 7.46
CA GLU A 369 -10.82 -12.33 6.45
C GLU A 369 -9.61 -11.47 6.84
N MET A 370 -9.77 -10.61 7.86
CA MET A 370 -8.73 -9.71 8.37
C MET A 370 -8.08 -10.27 9.65
N LYS A 371 -6.74 -10.35 9.68
CA LYS A 371 -6.03 -10.96 10.82
C LYS A 371 -6.08 -10.10 12.09
N TRP A 372 -6.12 -8.78 11.93
CA TRP A 372 -6.02 -7.81 13.04
C TRP A 372 -7.20 -6.84 13.07
N ALA A 373 -8.38 -7.26 12.60
CA ALA A 373 -9.59 -6.44 12.47
C ALA A 373 -9.90 -5.64 13.75
N ALA A 374 -9.82 -6.29 14.92
CA ALA A 374 -10.12 -5.66 16.21
C ALA A 374 -9.14 -4.53 16.57
N TYR A 375 -7.84 -4.70 16.29
CA TYR A 375 -6.83 -3.66 16.55
C TYR A 375 -6.95 -2.49 15.57
N GLN A 376 -7.20 -2.79 14.29
CA GLN A 376 -7.45 -1.75 13.28
C GLN A 376 -8.69 -0.94 13.63
N LEU A 377 -9.79 -1.60 14.05
CA LEU A 377 -10.99 -0.93 14.51
C LEU A 377 -10.73 -0.07 15.75
N LEU A 378 -9.99 -0.57 16.74
CA LEU A 378 -9.65 0.18 17.94
C LEU A 378 -8.88 1.47 17.61
N ILE A 379 -7.86 1.39 16.75
CA ILE A 379 -7.08 2.56 16.34
C ILE A 379 -7.97 3.59 15.64
N LEU A 380 -8.83 3.14 14.70
CA LEU A 380 -9.76 4.03 14.01
C LEU A 380 -10.76 4.69 14.97
N LEU A 381 -11.29 3.95 15.93
CA LEU A 381 -12.19 4.50 16.95
C LEU A 381 -11.50 5.54 17.83
N VAL A 382 -10.24 5.30 18.24
CA VAL A 382 -9.46 6.30 18.99
C VAL A 382 -9.24 7.57 18.18
N LEU A 383 -8.90 7.44 16.89
CA LEU A 383 -8.74 8.59 15.98
C LEU A 383 -10.05 9.38 15.82
N ILE A 384 -11.18 8.69 15.60
CA ILE A 384 -12.51 9.32 15.50
C ILE A 384 -12.87 10.05 16.79
N ILE A 385 -12.69 9.40 17.94
CA ILE A 385 -13.03 9.97 19.24
C ILE A 385 -12.15 11.19 19.53
N ALA A 386 -10.85 11.13 19.20
CA ALA A 386 -9.95 12.27 19.36
C ALA A 386 -10.37 13.44 18.46
N ASP A 387 -10.67 13.20 17.19
CA ASP A 387 -11.04 14.24 16.23
C ASP A 387 -12.42 14.87 16.53
N VAL A 388 -13.42 14.05 16.87
CA VAL A 388 -14.73 14.55 17.32
C VAL A 388 -14.60 15.25 18.67
N GLY A 389 -13.78 14.72 19.57
CA GLY A 389 -13.52 15.30 20.89
C GLY A 389 -12.88 16.68 20.82
N THR A 390 -11.89 16.89 19.95
CA THR A 390 -11.29 18.21 19.73
C THR A 390 -12.28 19.17 19.07
N ALA A 391 -13.09 18.71 18.11
CA ALA A 391 -14.12 19.53 17.49
C ALA A 391 -15.23 19.98 18.47
N ILE A 392 -15.64 19.10 19.39
CA ILE A 392 -16.59 19.44 20.46
C ILE A 392 -15.94 20.37 21.47
N HIS A 393 -14.71 20.09 21.89
CA HIS A 393 -13.96 20.95 22.82
C HIS A 393 -13.84 22.38 22.28
N ASP A 394 -13.41 22.52 21.03
CA ASP A 394 -13.24 23.81 20.38
C ASP A 394 -14.55 24.58 20.20
N ARG A 395 -15.71 23.90 20.20
CA ARG A 395 -17.01 24.57 20.12
C ARG A 395 -17.51 25.07 21.47
N TYR A 396 -17.37 24.27 22.51
CA TYR A 396 -18.01 24.56 23.81
C TYR A 396 -17.07 25.21 24.81
N PHE A 397 -15.76 25.08 24.63
CA PHE A 397 -14.75 25.54 25.59
C PHE A 397 -13.75 26.55 25.01
N THR A 398 -13.78 26.77 23.70
CA THR A 398 -12.93 27.76 23.02
C THR A 398 -13.82 28.73 22.24
N ASP A 399 -13.66 30.06 22.40
CA ASP A 399 -14.39 31.09 21.63
C ASP A 399 -13.89 31.21 20.17
N ARG A 400 -13.64 30.09 19.51
CA ARG A 400 -13.31 30.09 18.08
C ARG A 400 -14.62 30.07 17.29
N GLU A 401 -14.97 31.20 16.70
CA GLU A 401 -16.02 31.32 15.67
C GLU A 401 -15.65 30.59 14.37
N GLN A 402 -15.34 29.30 14.44
CA GLN A 402 -15.23 28.46 13.26
C GLN A 402 -16.53 27.68 13.14
N SER A 403 -17.42 28.15 12.28
CA SER A 403 -18.66 27.48 11.88
C SER A 403 -18.37 26.23 11.01
N ILE A 404 -17.56 25.31 11.54
CA ILE A 404 -17.30 24.03 10.90
C ILE A 404 -18.58 23.21 11.04
N GLY A 405 -19.23 22.91 9.92
CA GLY A 405 -20.51 22.21 9.91
C GLY A 405 -20.39 20.78 10.42
N TYR A 406 -20.65 20.56 11.71
CA TYR A 406 -20.71 19.23 12.33
C TYR A 406 -21.68 18.28 11.60
N THR A 407 -22.79 18.84 11.10
CA THR A 407 -23.74 18.10 10.25
C THR A 407 -23.05 17.53 9.01
N SER A 408 -22.16 18.29 8.37
CA SER A 408 -21.42 17.82 7.20
C SER A 408 -20.54 16.61 7.53
N HIS A 409 -19.86 16.63 8.68
CA HIS A 409 -19.03 15.51 9.11
C HIS A 409 -19.87 14.26 9.40
N ILE A 410 -20.98 14.40 10.12
CA ILE A 410 -21.88 13.29 10.48
C ILE A 410 -22.55 12.70 9.23
N ALA A 411 -23.06 13.55 8.34
CA ALA A 411 -23.71 13.11 7.11
C ALA A 411 -22.70 12.48 6.14
N GLY A 412 -21.50 13.05 6.03
CA GLY A 412 -20.39 12.46 5.28
C GLY A 412 -20.01 11.08 5.81
N ALA A 413 -19.85 10.95 7.12
CA ALA A 413 -19.61 9.68 7.81
C ALA A 413 -20.70 8.63 7.53
N LEU A 414 -21.97 9.03 7.64
CA LEU A 414 -23.10 8.14 7.36
C LEU A 414 -23.13 7.70 5.89
N ALA A 415 -22.89 8.62 4.96
CA ALA A 415 -22.76 8.29 3.55
C ALA A 415 -21.60 7.33 3.29
N GLY A 416 -20.45 7.54 3.94
CA GLY A 416 -19.30 6.64 3.90
C GLY A 416 -19.63 5.21 4.31
N LEU A 417 -20.37 5.05 5.42
CA LEU A 417 -20.83 3.76 5.90
C LEU A 417 -21.82 3.11 4.90
N LEU A 418 -22.87 3.84 4.51
CA LEU A 418 -23.94 3.32 3.67
C LEU A 418 -23.44 2.98 2.25
N VAL A 419 -22.72 3.90 1.61
CA VAL A 419 -22.16 3.70 0.26
C VAL A 419 -20.98 2.75 0.30
N GLY A 420 -20.16 2.78 1.35
CA GLY A 420 -19.03 1.86 1.54
C GLY A 420 -19.46 0.40 1.54
N ILE A 421 -20.54 0.06 2.26
CA ILE A 421 -21.13 -1.30 2.24
C ILE A 421 -21.51 -1.75 0.83
N ASN A 422 -21.93 -0.81 -0.02
CA ASN A 422 -22.44 -1.12 -1.35
C ASN A 422 -21.34 -1.24 -2.41
N VAL A 423 -20.38 -0.32 -2.34
CA VAL A 423 -19.41 -0.09 -3.40
C VAL A 423 -18.11 -0.82 -3.13
N LEU A 424 -17.66 -0.95 -1.88
CA LEU A 424 -16.38 -1.58 -1.57
C LEU A 424 -16.42 -3.10 -1.74
N ARG A 425 -15.25 -3.70 -1.93
CA ARG A 425 -15.15 -5.15 -2.18
C ARG A 425 -15.47 -5.92 -0.89
N ASN A 426 -16.38 -6.87 -1.03
CA ASN A 426 -16.68 -7.88 -0.03
C ASN A 426 -16.16 -9.24 -0.55
N LEU A 427 -15.16 -9.79 0.13
CA LEU A 427 -14.41 -10.96 -0.36
C LEU A 427 -15.21 -12.26 -0.26
N ARG A 428 -16.03 -12.40 0.80
CA ARG A 428 -16.90 -13.56 1.02
C ARG A 428 -18.29 -13.09 1.41
N VAL A 429 -19.17 -12.93 0.41
CA VAL A 429 -20.54 -12.46 0.62
C VAL A 429 -21.38 -13.48 1.38
N LYS A 430 -21.78 -13.14 2.60
CA LYS A 430 -22.72 -13.93 3.42
C LYS A 430 -24.18 -13.55 3.10
N SER A 431 -25.11 -14.46 3.40
CA SER A 431 -26.53 -14.29 3.09
C SER A 431 -27.18 -13.08 3.76
N TRP A 432 -26.73 -12.72 4.97
CA TRP A 432 -27.23 -11.56 5.72
C TRP A 432 -26.71 -10.23 5.15
N GLU A 433 -25.49 -10.22 4.58
CA GLU A 433 -24.87 -9.03 4.00
C GLU A 433 -25.62 -8.54 2.78
N LYS A 434 -26.23 -9.44 1.99
CA LYS A 434 -27.12 -9.05 0.89
C LYS A 434 -28.33 -8.24 1.37
N LYS A 435 -28.88 -8.56 2.55
CA LYS A 435 -29.99 -7.78 3.13
C LYS A 435 -29.50 -6.40 3.57
N VAL A 436 -28.35 -6.36 4.24
CA VAL A 436 -27.73 -5.10 4.70
C VAL A 436 -27.38 -4.19 3.51
N TRP A 437 -26.90 -4.77 2.42
CA TRP A 437 -26.62 -4.07 1.15
C TRP A 437 -27.88 -3.38 0.59
N TRP A 438 -29.00 -4.10 0.46
CA TRP A 438 -30.25 -3.51 -0.02
C TRP A 438 -30.80 -2.44 0.92
N ILE A 439 -30.73 -2.69 2.24
CA ILE A 439 -31.16 -1.70 3.24
C ILE A 439 -30.30 -0.44 3.13
N SER A 440 -28.98 -0.56 3.06
CA SER A 440 -28.08 0.59 3.06
C SER A 440 -28.23 1.45 1.81
N ILE A 441 -28.38 0.84 0.62
CA ILE A 441 -28.61 1.61 -0.62
C ILE A 441 -29.99 2.28 -0.63
N SER A 442 -31.03 1.61 -0.14
CA SER A 442 -32.37 2.20 -0.03
C SER A 442 -32.41 3.38 0.95
N VAL A 443 -31.76 3.25 2.12
CA VAL A 443 -31.67 4.33 3.11
C VAL A 443 -30.89 5.52 2.54
N TYR A 444 -29.74 5.28 1.91
CA TYR A 444 -28.96 6.35 1.29
C TYR A 444 -29.79 7.10 0.23
N ILE A 445 -30.40 6.38 -0.72
CA ILE A 445 -31.23 6.99 -1.78
C ILE A 445 -32.37 7.82 -1.18
N LEU A 446 -33.07 7.30 -0.17
CA LEU A 446 -34.18 8.00 0.47
C LEU A 446 -33.73 9.30 1.15
N LEU A 447 -32.60 9.28 1.87
CA LEU A 447 -32.04 10.47 2.51
C LEU A 447 -31.62 11.52 1.47
N MET A 448 -30.96 11.11 0.40
CA MET A 448 -30.52 12.03 -0.66
C MET A 448 -31.69 12.64 -1.42
N LEU A 449 -32.67 11.83 -1.83
CA LEU A 449 -33.87 12.31 -2.52
C LEU A 449 -34.69 13.24 -1.61
N GLY A 450 -34.81 12.91 -0.33
CA GLY A 450 -35.48 13.77 0.64
C GLY A 450 -34.80 15.14 0.78
N ALA A 451 -33.48 15.16 0.93
CA ALA A 451 -32.74 16.42 1.03
C ALA A 451 -32.77 17.23 -0.27
N ILE A 452 -32.68 16.59 -1.44
CA ILE A 452 -32.80 17.25 -2.74
C ILE A 452 -34.21 17.84 -2.90
N ALA A 453 -35.26 17.07 -2.60
CA ALA A 453 -36.63 17.54 -2.64
C ALA A 453 -36.86 18.73 -1.69
N TRP A 454 -36.26 18.70 -0.49
CA TRP A 454 -36.30 19.82 0.45
C TRP A 454 -35.68 21.09 -0.14
N ASN A 455 -34.51 20.97 -0.78
CA ASN A 455 -33.84 22.10 -1.41
C ASN A 455 -34.59 22.65 -2.64
N ILE A 456 -35.42 21.85 -3.31
CA ILE A 456 -36.18 22.25 -4.50
C ILE A 456 -37.56 22.83 -4.15
N PHE A 457 -38.28 22.22 -3.21
CA PHE A 457 -39.70 22.54 -2.98
C PHE A 457 -39.96 23.48 -1.80
N TYR A 458 -39.01 23.65 -0.88
CA TYR A 458 -39.16 24.49 0.32
C TYR A 458 -38.31 25.76 0.25
N ASP A 459 -38.48 26.58 -0.79
CA ASP A 459 -37.66 27.79 -0.99
C ASP A 459 -37.77 28.82 0.14
N ASP A 460 -38.94 28.94 0.77
CA ASP A 460 -39.16 29.87 1.90
C ASP A 460 -38.38 29.49 3.17
N TYR A 461 -37.87 28.26 3.27
CA TYR A 461 -37.06 27.80 4.40
C TYR A 461 -35.66 28.43 4.43
N PHE A 462 -35.18 28.88 3.27
CA PHE A 462 -33.79 29.30 3.09
C PHE A 462 -33.64 30.82 3.03
N PRO A 463 -32.45 31.36 3.36
CA PRO A 463 -32.20 32.78 3.21
C PRO A 463 -32.33 33.22 1.74
N LYS A 464 -32.92 34.39 1.54
CA LYS A 464 -33.05 35.03 0.23
C LYS A 464 -31.72 35.68 -0.18
N PRO A 465 -31.35 35.59 -1.47
CA PRO A 465 -30.06 36.08 -2.00
C PRO A 465 -29.81 37.56 -1.77
#